data_AF-A0A7J5YN95-F1
#
_entry.id   AF-A0A7J5YN95-F1
#
_cell.length_a   1.000
_cell.length_b   1.000
_cell.length_c   1.000
_cell.angle_alpha   90.00
_cell.angle_beta   90.00
_cell.angle_gamma   90.00
#
_symmetry.space_group_name_H-M   'P 1'
#
loop_
_entity.id
_entity.type
_entity.pdbx_description
1 polymer ?
#
loop_
_entity_poly.entity_id
_entity_poly.type
_entity_poly.pdbx_seq_one_letter_code
_entity_poly.pdbx_strand_id
1 'polypeptide(L)'
;MWNYKIYADNYFTCVPLVVKILDRGIHYVGTAMQVRLPNCNLEDEKTLKKKGRGSFDIRVEANHNICSVKWYDSRAVTLVSSFAGPDPVQKIQCWDKANKTYVEVERPYIVGTYNKYMG
;
A
#
# COMPACT_ATOMS: atom_id res chain seq x y z
N MET A 1 4.71 26.39 5.78
CA MET A 1 4.58 25.19 6.63
C MET A 1 5.18 24.02 5.84
N TRP A 2 6.16 23.30 6.40
CA TRP A 2 6.83 22.23 5.67
C TRP A 2 5.97 20.95 5.70
N ASN A 3 5.72 20.34 4.54
CA ASN A 3 4.95 19.10 4.40
C ASN A 3 5.90 17.91 4.31
N TYR A 4 6.45 17.48 5.43
CA TYR A 4 7.32 16.31 5.48
C TYR A 4 6.53 15.02 5.25
N LYS A 5 7.13 14.09 4.49
CA LYS A 5 6.59 12.77 4.19
C LYS A 5 7.63 11.71 4.52
N ILE A 6 7.26 10.73 5.33
CA ILE A 6 8.09 9.59 5.68
C ILE A 6 7.69 8.41 4.80
N TYR A 7 8.71 7.73 4.29
CA TYR A 7 8.60 6.49 3.52
C TYR A 7 9.38 5.40 4.28
N ALA A 8 8.74 4.29 4.61
CA ALA A 8 9.37 3.27 5.45
C ALA A 8 8.99 1.84 5.09
N ASP A 9 9.89 0.91 5.41
CA ASP A 9 9.67 -0.52 5.22
C ASP A 9 8.68 -1.09 6.26
N ASN A 10 8.48 -2.42 6.18
CA ASN A 10 7.53 -3.13 7.01
C ASN A 10 7.93 -3.24 8.49
N TYR A 11 9.21 -3.03 8.82
CA TYR A 11 9.70 -3.10 10.19
C TYR A 11 9.27 -1.87 11.00
N PHE A 12 9.06 -0.73 10.35
CA PHE A 12 8.69 0.53 11.00
C PHE A 12 7.20 0.88 10.89
N THR A 13 6.36 0.05 10.27
CA THR A 13 4.96 0.42 10.04
C THR A 13 3.99 -0.27 11.02
N CYS A 14 3.25 0.54 11.78
CA CYS A 14 2.03 0.15 12.50
C CYS A 14 1.08 1.36 12.63
N VAL A 15 -0.24 1.13 12.71
CA VAL A 15 -1.24 2.21 12.69
C VAL A 15 -1.04 3.23 13.84
N PRO A 16 -0.81 2.84 15.11
CA PRO A 16 -0.62 3.81 16.20
C PRO A 16 0.56 4.75 15.96
N LEU A 17 1.64 4.26 15.36
CA LEU A 17 2.79 5.11 15.01
C LEU A 17 2.43 6.10 13.91
N VAL A 18 1.72 5.65 12.86
CA VAL A 18 1.26 6.52 11.77
C VAL A 18 0.40 7.67 12.31
N VAL A 19 -0.52 7.37 13.24
CA VAL A 19 -1.31 8.40 13.94
C VAL A 19 -0.40 9.40 14.66
N LYS A 20 0.55 8.93 15.47
CA LYS A 20 1.46 9.82 16.22
C LYS A 20 2.37 10.68 15.35
N ILE A 21 2.75 10.19 14.18
CA ILE A 21 3.51 10.96 13.19
C ILE A 21 2.61 12.03 12.56
N LEU A 22 1.35 11.67 12.25
CA LEU A 22 0.36 12.60 11.71
C LEU A 22 -0.01 13.71 12.71
N ASP A 23 -0.13 13.39 14.00
CA ASP A 23 -0.35 14.36 15.08
C ASP A 23 0.75 15.45 15.14
N ARG A 24 1.96 15.14 14.64
CA ARG A 24 3.08 16.08 14.53
C ARG A 24 3.11 16.85 13.20
N GLY A 25 2.07 16.70 12.37
CA GLY A 25 1.98 17.33 11.05
C GLY A 25 2.87 16.67 9.99
N ILE A 26 3.31 15.43 10.21
CA ILE A 26 4.15 14.69 9.27
C ILE A 26 3.32 13.58 8.63
N HIS A 27 3.40 13.46 7.31
CA HIS A 27 2.71 12.41 6.58
C HIS A 27 3.54 11.13 6.49
N TYR A 28 2.88 9.98 6.31
CA TYR A 28 3.54 8.69 6.29
C TYR A 28 2.98 7.80 5.17
N VAL A 29 3.86 7.01 4.56
CA VAL A 29 3.49 5.82 3.80
C VAL A 29 4.53 4.74 4.03
N GLY A 30 4.10 3.50 4.26
CA GLY A 30 5.03 2.41 4.45
C GLY A 30 4.41 1.06 4.16
N THR A 31 5.25 0.09 3.83
CA THR A 31 4.78 -1.31 3.75
C THR A 31 4.47 -1.81 5.14
N ALA A 32 3.54 -2.75 5.29
CA ALA A 32 3.11 -3.25 6.59
C ALA A 32 3.00 -4.78 6.58
N MET A 33 3.32 -5.40 7.71
CA MET A 33 2.99 -6.81 7.94
C MET A 33 1.54 -6.91 8.41
N GLN A 34 0.74 -7.82 7.82
CA GLN A 34 -0.67 -8.01 8.19
C GLN A 34 -0.88 -8.29 9.69
N VAL A 35 0.05 -9.02 10.32
CA VAL A 35 0.06 -9.27 11.78
C VAL A 35 0.06 -8.00 12.62
N ARG A 36 0.61 -6.90 12.09
CA ARG A 36 0.66 -5.60 12.77
C ARG A 36 -0.58 -4.74 12.53
N LEU A 37 -1.58 -5.27 11.83
CA LEU A 37 -2.85 -4.63 11.51
C LEU A 37 -4.04 -5.47 12.02
N PRO A 38 -4.14 -5.76 13.34
CA PRO A 38 -5.06 -6.76 13.89
C PRO A 38 -6.55 -6.47 13.64
N ASN A 39 -6.93 -5.21 13.43
CA ASN A 39 -8.31 -4.79 13.18
C ASN A 39 -8.56 -4.40 11.71
N CYS A 40 -7.64 -4.71 10.81
CA CYS A 40 -7.73 -4.37 9.39
C CYS A 40 -7.86 -5.65 8.56
N ASN A 41 -9.10 -6.13 8.39
CA ASN A 41 -9.41 -7.34 7.64
C ASN A 41 -9.32 -7.08 6.13
N LEU A 42 -8.09 -7.13 5.60
CA LEU A 42 -7.81 -7.12 4.16
C LEU A 42 -7.91 -8.53 3.59
N GLU A 43 -8.32 -8.65 2.33
CA GLU A 43 -8.35 -9.94 1.63
C GLU A 43 -7.01 -10.68 1.71
N ASP A 44 -7.07 -12.00 1.84
CA ASP A 44 -5.87 -12.82 1.87
C ASP A 44 -5.23 -12.93 0.47
N GLU A 45 -3.95 -13.31 0.43
CA GLU A 45 -3.20 -13.37 -0.82
C GLU A 45 -3.78 -14.37 -1.82
N LYS A 46 -4.39 -15.48 -1.37
CA LYS A 46 -5.00 -16.47 -2.28
C LYS A 46 -6.23 -15.89 -2.96
N THR A 47 -7.02 -15.12 -2.24
CA THR A 47 -8.21 -14.46 -2.79
C THR A 47 -7.83 -13.40 -3.84
N LEU A 48 -6.87 -12.52 -3.52
CA LEU A 48 -6.37 -11.55 -4.50
C LEU A 48 -5.72 -12.23 -5.72
N LYS A 49 -4.91 -13.27 -5.49
CA LYS A 49 -4.33 -14.05 -6.60
C LYS A 49 -5.37 -14.62 -7.55
N LYS A 50 -6.53 -15.08 -7.05
CA LYS A 50 -7.64 -15.56 -7.89
C LYS A 50 -8.31 -14.45 -8.70
N LYS A 51 -8.40 -13.24 -8.14
CA LYS A 51 -8.92 -12.06 -8.85
C LYS A 51 -7.97 -11.58 -9.96
N GLY A 52 -6.70 -11.95 -9.86
CA GLY A 52 -5.70 -11.69 -10.90
C GLY A 52 -4.69 -10.64 -10.51
N ARG A 53 -3.67 -10.51 -11.36
CA ARG A 53 -2.57 -9.55 -11.19
C ARG A 53 -3.11 -8.12 -11.30
N GLY A 54 -2.74 -7.27 -10.36
CA GLY A 54 -3.24 -5.90 -10.24
C GLY A 54 -4.43 -5.76 -9.29
N SER A 55 -5.02 -6.87 -8.83
CA SER A 55 -6.10 -6.80 -7.86
C SER A 55 -5.64 -6.21 -6.53
N PHE A 56 -6.54 -5.51 -5.85
CA PHE A 56 -6.28 -4.94 -4.54
C PHE A 56 -7.53 -4.90 -3.67
N ASP A 57 -7.31 -4.77 -2.37
CA ASP A 57 -8.33 -4.51 -1.36
C ASP A 57 -7.93 -3.31 -0.50
N ILE A 58 -8.92 -2.56 -0.03
CA ILE A 58 -8.73 -1.28 0.67
C ILE A 58 -9.53 -1.25 1.96
N ARG A 59 -8.91 -0.76 3.03
CA ARG A 59 -9.62 -0.35 4.25
C ARG A 59 -9.18 1.05 4.63
N VAL A 60 -10.11 1.85 5.14
CA VAL A 60 -9.82 3.18 5.67
C VAL A 60 -10.26 3.21 7.13
N GLU A 61 -9.34 3.58 8.00
CA GLU A 61 -9.62 3.87 9.40
C GLU A 61 -10.27 5.27 9.48
N ALA A 62 -11.49 5.35 10.00
CA ALA A 62 -12.33 6.54 9.88
C ALA A 62 -11.90 7.72 10.77
N ASN A 63 -11.23 7.49 11.90
CA ASN A 63 -10.92 8.58 12.84
C ASN A 63 -9.78 9.47 12.33
N HIS A 64 -8.75 8.89 11.71
CA HIS A 64 -7.57 9.62 11.22
C HIS A 64 -7.41 9.54 9.70
N ASN A 65 -8.37 8.92 8.99
CA ASN A 65 -8.32 8.70 7.54
C ASN A 65 -7.05 7.95 7.10
N ILE A 66 -6.61 6.96 7.88
CA ILE A 66 -5.46 6.13 7.52
C ILE A 66 -5.92 5.06 6.54
N CYS A 67 -5.37 5.10 5.33
CA CYS A 67 -5.66 4.15 4.28
C CYS A 67 -4.70 2.96 4.35
N SER A 68 -5.26 1.75 4.29
CA SER A 68 -4.52 0.50 4.13
C SER A 68 -4.92 -0.13 2.81
N VAL A 69 -3.94 -0.45 1.97
CA VAL A 69 -4.15 -1.09 0.67
C VAL A 69 -3.32 -2.35 0.59
N LYS A 70 -3.93 -3.46 0.22
CA LYS A 70 -3.20 -4.68 -0.14
C LYS A 70 -3.31 -4.90 -1.63
N TRP A 71 -2.19 -4.94 -2.32
CA TRP A 71 -2.10 -5.05 -3.77
C TRP A 71 -1.37 -6.33 -4.15
N TYR A 72 -1.88 -7.04 -5.15
CA TYR A 72 -1.31 -8.28 -5.65
C TYR A 72 -0.69 -8.08 -7.03
N ASP A 73 0.63 -8.27 -7.11
CA ASP A 73 1.35 -8.39 -8.37
C ASP A 73 1.81 -9.84 -8.56
N SER A 74 3.11 -10.11 -8.40
CA SER A 74 3.63 -11.48 -8.25
C SER A 74 3.44 -12.04 -6.84
N ARG A 75 3.44 -11.14 -5.84
CA ARG A 75 3.14 -11.39 -4.42
C ARG A 75 2.29 -10.25 -3.87
N ALA A 76 1.54 -10.53 -2.82
CA ALA A 76 0.79 -9.48 -2.13
C ALA A 76 1.72 -8.57 -1.31
N VAL A 77 1.50 -7.27 -1.39
CA VAL A 77 2.10 -6.27 -0.50
C VAL A 77 1.00 -5.46 0.16
N THR A 78 1.14 -5.19 1.46
CA THR A 78 0.25 -4.27 2.19
C THR A 78 0.98 -2.96 2.43
N LEU A 79 0.32 -1.85 2.14
CA LEU A 79 0.78 -0.49 2.37
C LEU A 79 -0.20 0.23 3.29
N VAL A 80 0.32 1.09 4.16
CA VAL A 80 -0.46 1.97 5.04
C VAL A 80 0.00 3.41 4.82
N SER A 81 -0.94 4.34 4.70
CA SER A 81 -0.63 5.75 4.52
C SER A 81 -1.64 6.69 5.18
N SER A 82 -1.16 7.87 5.58
CA SER A 82 -2.00 8.98 6.03
C SER A 82 -2.34 10.00 4.93
N PHE A 83 -1.90 9.79 3.68
CA PHE A 83 -2.13 10.76 2.60
C PHE A 83 -2.29 10.16 1.20
N ALA A 84 -1.91 8.89 1.00
CA ALA A 84 -2.01 8.23 -0.30
C ALA A 84 -3.00 7.06 -0.21
N GLY A 85 -3.94 7.03 -1.15
CA GLY A 85 -4.96 5.98 -1.27
C GLY A 85 -4.82 5.19 -2.58
N PRO A 86 -5.88 4.49 -3.00
CA PRO A 86 -5.86 3.74 -4.24
C PRO A 86 -5.91 4.61 -5.50
N ASP A 87 -6.57 5.76 -5.43
CA ASP A 87 -6.83 6.62 -6.59
C ASP A 87 -5.79 7.73 -6.78
N PRO A 88 -5.49 8.11 -8.04
CA PRO A 88 -5.95 7.45 -9.26
C PRO A 88 -5.24 6.10 -9.50
N VAL A 89 -6.00 5.07 -9.89
CA VAL A 89 -5.42 3.79 -10.32
C VAL A 89 -4.71 3.98 -11.67
N GLN A 90 -3.47 3.52 -11.75
CA GLN A 90 -2.62 3.66 -12.94
C GLN A 90 -2.35 2.30 -13.57
N LYS A 91 -2.32 2.25 -14.90
CA LYS A 91 -1.85 1.07 -15.63
C LYS A 91 -0.34 1.12 -15.81
N ILE A 92 0.35 0.05 -15.44
CA ILE A 92 1.80 -0.08 -15.62
C ILE A 92 2.16 -1.38 -16.32
N GLN A 93 3.30 -1.40 -17.00
CA GLN A 93 3.88 -2.62 -17.58
C GLN A 93 4.72 -3.33 -16.52
N CYS A 94 4.35 -4.56 -16.20
CA CYS A 94 5.06 -5.41 -15.24
C CYS A 94 5.58 -6.68 -15.93
N TRP A 95 6.82 -7.06 -15.63
CA TRP A 95 7.39 -8.29 -16.15
C TRP A 95 6.70 -9.50 -15.53
N ASP A 96 6.20 -10.40 -16.37
CA ASP A 96 5.73 -11.74 -16.00
C ASP A 96 6.86 -12.75 -16.21
N LYS A 97 7.40 -13.28 -15.11
CA LYS A 97 8.48 -14.27 -15.16
C LYS A 97 8.04 -15.62 -15.74
N ALA A 98 6.75 -15.98 -15.62
CA ALA A 98 6.25 -17.26 -16.11
C ALA A 98 6.16 -17.27 -17.64
N ASN A 99 5.58 -16.21 -18.20
CA ASN A 99 5.39 -16.07 -19.65
C ASN A 99 6.54 -15.36 -20.37
N LYS A 100 7.49 -14.77 -19.61
CA LYS A 100 8.61 -13.96 -20.13
C LYS A 100 8.13 -12.81 -21.03
N THR A 101 7.05 -12.17 -20.63
CA THR A 101 6.43 -11.05 -21.34
C THR A 101 6.10 -9.92 -20.37
N TYR A 102 5.91 -8.72 -20.90
CA TYR A 102 5.30 -7.63 -20.14
C TYR A 102 3.78 -7.74 -20.20
N VAL A 103 3.15 -7.53 -19.05
CA VAL A 103 1.69 -7.49 -18.92
C VAL A 103 1.28 -6.15 -18.32
N GLU A 104 0.15 -5.64 -18.78
CA GLU A 104 -0.46 -4.44 -18.21
C GLU A 104 -1.14 -4.81 -16.88
N VAL A 105 -0.81 -4.07 -15.83
CA VAL A 105 -1.28 -4.30 -14.46
C VAL A 105 -1.83 -2.99 -13.89
N GLU A 106 -3.00 -3.07 -13.26
CA GLU A 106 -3.53 -1.96 -12.47
C GLU A 106 -2.74 -1.80 -11.18
N ARG A 107 -2.22 -0.59 -10.96
CA ARG A 107 -1.43 -0.21 -9.79
C ARG A 107 -2.12 0.94 -9.05
N PRO A 108 -2.52 0.73 -7.79
CA PRO A 108 -3.01 1.79 -6.92
C PRO A 108 -1.99 2.93 -6.72
N TYR A 109 -2.47 4.17 -6.58
CA TYR A 109 -1.65 5.36 -6.41
C TYR A 109 -0.67 5.27 -5.24
N ILE A 110 -1.09 4.69 -4.11
CA ILE A 110 -0.24 4.44 -2.93
C ILE A 110 1.02 3.63 -3.27
N VAL A 111 0.90 2.61 -4.15
CA VAL A 111 2.03 1.77 -4.56
C VAL A 111 3.01 2.58 -5.40
N GLY A 112 2.51 3.35 -6.36
CA GLY A 112 3.35 4.24 -7.17
C GLY A 112 4.03 5.32 -6.32
N THR A 113 3.32 5.87 -5.36
CA THR A 113 3.83 6.86 -4.40
C THR A 113 4.95 6.27 -3.55
N TYR A 114 4.76 5.07 -2.99
CA TYR A 114 5.78 4.40 -2.20
C TYR A 114 7.03 4.09 -3.03
N ASN A 115 6.87 3.44 -4.18
CA ASN A 115 7.98 3.02 -5.06
C ASN A 115 8.80 4.20 -5.61
N LYS A 116 8.22 5.40 -5.68
CA LYS A 116 8.93 6.59 -6.17
C LYS A 116 10.02 7.07 -5.21
N TYR A 117 9.84 6.86 -3.90
CA TYR A 117 10.71 7.41 -2.87
C TYR A 117 11.41 6.35 -2.01
N MET A 118 10.97 5.09 -2.11
CA MET A 118 11.68 3.94 -1.54
C MET A 118 12.60 3.33 -2.59
N GLY A 119 13.89 3.20 -2.24
CA GLY A 119 14.94 2.61 -3.07
C GLY A 119 15.01 1.10 -3.01
#